data_AF-A0A088FQV9-F1
#
_entry.id   AF-A0A088FQV9-F1
#
_cell.length_a   1.000
_cell.length_b   1.000
_cell.length_c   1.000
_cell.angle_alpha   90.00
_cell.angle_beta   90.00
_cell.angle_gamma   90.00
#
_symmetry.space_group_name_H-M   'P 1'
#
loop_
_entity.id
_entity.type
_entity.pdbx_description
1 polymer ?
#
loop_
_entity_poly.entity_id
_entity_poly.type
_entity_poly.pdbx_seq_one_letter_code
_entity_poly.pdbx_strand_id
1 'polypeptide(L)'
;MKAQPFIEAVKQLTDDDFQLILEGSAIIIENDVALTTGRADSAYVIYELGEDPFTSSDEIKAFLIQNAEALLKEYYQFNPVSRQYFDRSLNKLFEEYGPDAFSATPNGEPERVLFVEDGELISEDASSPRFKYGMFMTIEDHIKPLARANKVKNWVQSGTAYGDYISVNVCRFSAME
;
A
#
# COMPACT_ATOMS: atom_id res chain seq x y z
N MET A 1 -5.41 -0.28 -0.56
CA MET A 1 -6.86 -0.60 -0.59
C MET A 1 -7.38 -0.24 -1.97
N LYS A 2 -8.29 -1.05 -2.55
CA LYS A 2 -8.92 -0.77 -3.85
C LYS A 2 -10.28 -0.09 -3.67
N ALA A 3 -10.80 0.55 -4.72
CA ALA A 3 -12.05 1.30 -4.67
C ALA A 3 -13.24 0.47 -4.20
N GLN A 4 -13.42 -0.75 -4.71
CA GLN A 4 -14.54 -1.60 -4.30
C GLN A 4 -14.47 -2.00 -2.81
N PRO A 5 -13.35 -2.52 -2.28
CA PRO A 5 -13.18 -2.70 -0.83
C PRO A 5 -13.38 -1.42 -0.01
N PHE A 6 -12.94 -0.26 -0.51
CA PHE A 6 -13.16 1.02 0.15
C PHE A 6 -14.64 1.37 0.24
N ILE A 7 -15.39 1.24 -0.86
CA ILE A 7 -16.84 1.45 -0.88
C ILE A 7 -17.55 0.51 0.09
N GLU A 8 -17.12 -0.74 0.18
CA GLU A 8 -17.65 -1.71 1.13
C GLU A 8 -17.34 -1.30 2.58
N ALA A 9 -16.13 -0.84 2.87
CA ALA A 9 -15.76 -0.32 4.19
C ALA A 9 -16.56 0.93 4.56
N VAL A 10 -16.76 1.88 3.64
CA VAL A 10 -17.61 3.06 3.85
C VAL A 10 -19.06 2.66 4.18
N LYS A 11 -19.58 1.60 3.56
CA LYS A 11 -20.93 1.08 3.85
C LYS A 11 -21.03 0.42 5.22
N GLN A 12 -19.91 -0.03 5.79
CA GLN A 12 -19.84 -0.65 7.12
C GLN A 12 -19.69 0.38 8.25
N LEU A 13 -19.32 1.62 7.94
CA LEU A 13 -19.34 2.72 8.92
C LEU A 13 -20.77 2.98 9.41
N THR A 14 -20.87 3.27 10.69
CA THR A 14 -22.12 3.52 11.40
C THR A 14 -22.52 5.00 11.31
N ASP A 15 -23.77 5.31 11.64
CA ASP A 15 -24.21 6.71 11.72
C ASP A 15 -23.42 7.52 12.75
N ASP A 16 -23.00 6.87 13.85
CA ASP A 16 -22.13 7.48 14.87
C ASP A 16 -20.75 7.85 14.28
N ASP A 17 -20.19 7.01 13.41
CA ASP A 17 -18.92 7.31 12.72
C ASP A 17 -19.04 8.56 11.84
N PHE A 18 -20.15 8.68 11.10
CA PHE A 18 -20.39 9.87 10.27
C PHE A 18 -20.67 11.12 11.09
N GLN A 19 -21.34 10.97 12.24
CA GLN A 19 -21.54 12.07 13.18
C GLN A 19 -20.21 12.59 13.72
N LEU A 20 -19.26 11.70 14.05
CA LEU A 20 -17.92 12.11 14.46
C LEU A 20 -17.19 12.91 13.37
N ILE A 21 -17.39 12.58 12.09
CA ILE A 21 -16.81 13.34 10.96
C ILE A 21 -17.42 14.73 10.86
N LEU A 22 -18.75 14.85 11.02
CA LEU A 22 -19.45 16.15 11.08
C LEU A 22 -18.95 17.02 12.24
N GLU A 23 -18.46 16.39 13.32
CA GLU A 23 -17.89 17.05 14.49
C GLU A 23 -16.38 17.35 14.35
N GLY A 24 -15.78 17.08 13.19
CA GLY A 24 -14.38 17.39 12.87
C GLY A 24 -13.40 16.22 13.04
N SER A 25 -13.89 15.00 13.19
CA SER A 25 -13.04 13.80 13.06
C SER A 25 -12.74 13.49 11.59
N ALA A 26 -11.79 12.61 11.36
CA ALA A 26 -11.36 12.14 10.05
C ALA A 26 -11.58 10.64 9.88
N ILE A 27 -11.66 10.20 8.62
CA ILE A 27 -11.59 8.80 8.22
C ILE A 27 -10.13 8.42 7.99
N ILE A 28 -9.73 7.31 8.60
CA ILE A 28 -8.38 6.77 8.54
C ILE A 28 -8.41 5.40 7.88
N ILE A 29 -7.43 5.13 7.00
CA ILE A 29 -7.20 3.79 6.47
C ILE A 29 -6.47 2.94 7.51
N GLU A 30 -7.08 1.83 7.92
CA GLU A 30 -6.45 0.85 8.79
C GLU A 30 -5.92 -0.33 7.96
N ASN A 31 -4.58 -0.46 7.91
CA ASN A 31 -3.86 -1.58 7.29
C ASN A 31 -4.27 -1.89 5.84
N ASP A 32 -4.77 -0.89 5.10
CA ASP A 32 -5.36 -1.01 3.76
C ASP A 32 -6.52 -2.02 3.63
N VAL A 33 -7.18 -2.37 4.73
CA VAL A 33 -8.28 -3.34 4.76
C VAL A 33 -9.56 -2.81 5.37
N ALA A 34 -9.49 -1.81 6.25
CA ALA A 34 -10.65 -1.25 6.91
C ALA A 34 -10.56 0.28 6.98
N LEU A 35 -11.68 0.89 7.37
CA LEU A 35 -11.79 2.31 7.69
C LEU A 35 -12.15 2.46 9.16
N THR A 36 -11.61 3.48 9.80
CA THR A 36 -11.94 3.86 11.17
C THR A 36 -11.98 5.38 11.28
N THR A 37 -12.54 5.89 12.38
CA THR A 37 -12.57 7.31 12.69
C THR A 37 -11.42 7.67 13.64
N GLY A 38 -10.89 8.89 13.50
CA GLY A 38 -9.85 9.41 14.39
C GLY A 38 -9.65 10.90 14.23
N ARG A 39 -8.53 11.41 14.75
CA ARG A 39 -8.23 12.85 14.67
C ARG A 39 -7.78 13.23 13.26
N ALA A 40 -8.16 14.43 12.83
CA ALA A 40 -7.71 15.09 11.60
C ALA A 40 -6.18 15.07 11.38
N ASP A 41 -5.39 15.19 12.45
CA ASP A 41 -3.93 15.19 12.39
C ASP A 41 -3.29 13.80 12.60
N SER A 42 -4.10 12.73 12.50
CA SER A 42 -3.58 11.37 12.57
C SER A 42 -2.85 10.99 11.28
N ALA A 43 -1.95 10.00 11.38
CA ALA A 43 -1.41 9.37 10.18
C ALA A 43 -2.52 8.64 9.40
N TYR A 44 -2.35 8.54 8.08
CA TYR A 44 -3.21 7.75 7.19
C TYR A 44 -4.65 8.24 7.06
N VAL A 45 -4.88 9.53 7.30
CA VAL A 45 -6.17 10.18 6.98
C VAL A 45 -6.41 10.13 5.47
N ILE A 46 -7.57 9.61 5.08
CA ILE A 46 -8.04 9.60 3.69
C ILE A 46 -9.11 10.65 3.44
N TYR A 47 -9.83 11.07 4.48
CA TYR A 47 -10.85 12.10 4.37
C TYR A 47 -11.05 12.80 5.71
N GLU A 48 -11.20 14.12 5.67
CA GLU A 48 -11.73 14.94 6.75
C GLU A 48 -12.71 15.94 6.15
N LEU A 49 -13.65 16.44 6.96
CA LEU A 49 -14.67 17.36 6.46
C LEU A 49 -14.08 18.70 5.98
N GLY A 50 -13.09 19.24 6.70
CA GLY A 50 -12.47 20.52 6.35
C GLY A 50 -13.49 21.66 6.20
N GLU A 51 -13.54 22.25 5.01
CA GLU A 51 -14.50 23.30 4.63
C GLU A 51 -15.67 22.78 3.77
N ASP A 52 -15.79 21.46 3.59
CA ASP A 52 -16.88 20.88 2.80
C ASP A 52 -18.24 21.24 3.41
N PRO A 53 -19.22 21.68 2.60
CA PRO A 53 -20.50 22.19 3.09
C PRO A 53 -21.49 21.08 3.50
N PHE A 54 -21.01 19.84 3.69
CA PHE A 54 -21.89 18.73 4.02
C PHE A 54 -22.50 18.91 5.40
N THR A 55 -23.80 18.66 5.51
CA THR A 55 -24.55 18.84 6.76
C THR A 55 -25.20 17.54 7.24
N SER A 56 -24.99 16.44 6.52
CA SER A 56 -25.58 15.14 6.84
C SER A 56 -24.66 13.96 6.54
N SER A 57 -24.85 12.88 7.30
CA SER A 57 -24.13 11.62 7.13
C SER A 57 -24.34 11.02 5.73
N ASP A 58 -25.54 11.15 5.16
CA ASP A 58 -25.87 10.62 3.83
C ASP A 58 -25.08 11.33 2.72
N GLU A 59 -24.90 12.65 2.82
CA GLU A 59 -24.10 13.43 1.87
C GLU A 59 -22.64 13.01 1.89
N ILE A 60 -22.04 12.89 3.09
CA ILE A 60 -20.65 12.43 3.26
C ILE A 60 -20.49 11.02 2.70
N LYS A 61 -21.40 10.10 3.05
CA LYS A 61 -21.37 8.71 2.58
C LYS A 61 -21.47 8.64 1.05
N ALA A 62 -22.38 9.39 0.45
CA ALA A 62 -22.53 9.45 -0.99
C ALA A 62 -21.27 10.00 -1.67
N PHE A 63 -20.69 11.07 -1.12
CA PHE A 63 -19.44 11.67 -1.60
C PHE A 63 -18.30 10.66 -1.59
N LEU A 64 -18.05 9.99 -0.46
CA LEU A 64 -16.97 9.00 -0.33
C LEU A 64 -17.11 7.86 -1.34
N ILE A 65 -18.32 7.36 -1.55
CA ILE A 65 -18.58 6.29 -2.51
C ILE A 65 -18.35 6.75 -3.95
N GLN A 66 -18.85 7.93 -4.31
CA GLN A 66 -18.74 8.48 -5.68
C GLN A 66 -17.29 8.83 -6.04
N ASN A 67 -16.49 9.26 -5.06
CA ASN A 67 -15.13 9.72 -5.25
C ASN A 67 -14.06 8.70 -4.81
N ALA A 68 -14.45 7.45 -4.54
CA ALA A 68 -13.57 6.42 -3.99
C ALA A 68 -12.24 6.27 -4.74
N GLU A 69 -12.28 6.22 -6.07
CA GLU A 69 -11.05 6.09 -6.88
C GLU A 69 -10.14 7.31 -6.78
N ALA A 70 -10.72 8.51 -6.83
CA ALA A 70 -9.96 9.76 -6.73
C ALA A 70 -9.32 9.92 -5.36
N LEU A 71 -10.09 9.68 -4.29
CA LEU A 71 -9.62 9.74 -2.90
C LEU A 71 -8.46 8.77 -2.67
N LEU A 72 -8.58 7.51 -3.11
CA LEU A 72 -7.51 6.53 -2.95
C LEU A 72 -6.27 6.89 -3.77
N LYS A 73 -6.45 7.42 -4.98
CA LYS A 73 -5.32 7.83 -5.83
C LYS A 73 -4.52 8.96 -5.17
N GLU A 74 -5.20 9.97 -4.68
CA GLU A 74 -4.59 11.07 -3.94
C GLU A 74 -3.94 10.57 -2.64
N TYR A 75 -4.64 9.75 -1.88
CA TYR A 75 -4.11 9.15 -0.66
C TYR A 75 -2.78 8.41 -0.89
N TYR A 76 -2.74 7.48 -1.86
CA TYR A 76 -1.53 6.70 -2.14
C TYR A 76 -0.45 7.50 -2.87
N GLN A 77 -0.74 8.71 -3.37
CA GLN A 77 0.29 9.59 -3.88
C GLN A 77 1.30 9.94 -2.78
N PHE A 78 0.83 10.13 -1.55
CA PHE A 78 1.66 10.60 -0.42
C PHE A 78 1.79 9.60 0.72
N ASN A 79 0.91 8.60 0.80
CA ASN A 79 0.94 7.59 1.85
C ASN A 79 1.43 6.24 1.31
N PRO A 80 2.32 5.55 2.04
CA PRO A 80 2.68 4.19 1.69
C PRO A 80 1.50 3.24 1.92
N VAL A 81 1.45 2.14 1.16
CA VAL A 81 0.70 0.96 1.62
C VAL A 81 1.26 0.50 2.96
N SER A 82 0.38 0.00 3.82
CA SER A 82 0.74 -0.62 5.09
C SER A 82 1.63 -1.84 4.88
N ARG A 83 2.44 -2.13 5.91
CA ARG A 83 3.28 -3.32 5.94
C ARG A 83 2.47 -4.60 5.79
N GLN A 84 1.34 -4.70 6.47
CA GLN A 84 0.48 -5.87 6.47
C GLN A 84 -0.06 -6.15 5.06
N TYR A 85 -0.47 -5.11 4.34
CA TYR A 85 -0.89 -5.24 2.95
C TYR A 85 0.29 -5.63 2.05
N PHE A 86 1.43 -4.95 2.19
CA PHE A 86 2.63 -5.21 1.41
C PHE A 86 3.10 -6.67 1.56
N ASP A 87 3.28 -7.13 2.80
CA ASP A 87 3.76 -8.49 3.11
C ASP A 87 2.80 -9.55 2.57
N ARG A 88 1.48 -9.35 2.72
CA ARG A 88 0.46 -10.27 2.17
C ARG A 88 0.50 -10.30 0.65
N SER A 89 0.58 -9.14 -0.01
CA SER A 89 0.61 -9.05 -1.47
C SER A 89 1.89 -9.66 -2.04
N LEU A 90 3.02 -9.48 -1.37
CA LEU A 90 4.29 -10.05 -1.79
C LEU A 90 4.30 -11.58 -1.65
N ASN A 91 3.72 -12.11 -0.57
CA ASN A 91 3.57 -13.56 -0.42
C ASN A 91 2.68 -14.17 -1.53
N LYS A 92 1.64 -13.48 -1.99
CA LYS A 92 0.85 -13.94 -3.16
C LYS A 92 1.70 -14.00 -4.42
N LEU A 93 2.54 -13.00 -4.66
CA LEU A 93 3.48 -13.01 -5.79
C LEU A 93 4.50 -14.16 -5.68
N PHE A 94 4.92 -14.52 -4.47
CA PHE A 94 5.77 -15.69 -4.25
C PHE A 94 5.06 -17.02 -4.53
N GLU A 95 3.77 -17.11 -4.25
CA GLU A 95 2.96 -18.28 -4.61
C GLU A 95 2.81 -18.41 -6.13
N GLU A 96 2.71 -17.28 -6.85
CA GLU A 96 2.52 -17.25 -8.30
C GLU A 96 3.81 -17.50 -9.08
N TYR A 97 4.90 -16.80 -8.74
CA TYR A 97 6.14 -16.79 -9.52
C TYR A 97 7.30 -17.54 -8.84
N GLY A 98 7.12 -17.93 -7.58
CA GLY A 98 8.21 -18.43 -6.75
C GLY A 98 9.02 -17.28 -6.13
N PRO A 99 9.51 -17.45 -4.89
CA PRO A 99 10.29 -16.40 -4.21
C PRO A 99 11.63 -16.11 -4.91
N ASP A 100 12.24 -17.10 -5.55
CA ASP A 100 13.57 -16.93 -6.18
C ASP A 100 13.56 -15.92 -7.33
N ALA A 101 12.42 -15.78 -8.01
CA ALA A 101 12.22 -14.86 -9.13
C ALA A 101 12.48 -13.38 -8.74
N PHE A 102 12.30 -13.04 -7.46
CA PHE A 102 12.46 -11.70 -6.92
C PHE A 102 13.85 -11.44 -6.32
N SER A 103 14.84 -12.24 -6.73
CA SER A 103 16.21 -12.08 -6.25
C SER A 103 17.23 -12.13 -7.35
N ALA A 104 18.33 -11.40 -7.15
CA ALA A 104 19.49 -11.43 -8.03
C ALA A 104 20.72 -11.93 -7.27
N THR A 105 21.53 -12.76 -7.94
CA THR A 105 22.89 -13.11 -7.48
C THR A 105 23.87 -12.00 -7.87
N PRO A 106 25.14 -12.03 -7.42
CA PRO A 106 26.10 -11.00 -7.81
C PRO A 106 26.26 -10.95 -9.32
N ASN A 107 26.05 -9.77 -9.92
CA ASN A 107 26.05 -9.52 -11.37
C ASN A 107 24.93 -10.19 -12.17
N GLY A 108 23.95 -10.81 -11.50
CA GLY A 108 22.73 -11.32 -12.14
C GLY A 108 21.63 -10.28 -12.16
N GLU A 109 20.59 -10.55 -12.95
CA GLU A 109 19.31 -9.85 -12.89
C GLU A 109 18.26 -10.76 -12.24
N PRO A 110 17.27 -10.20 -11.52
CA PRO A 110 16.14 -11.00 -11.09
C PRO A 110 15.29 -11.42 -12.29
N GLU A 111 14.38 -12.38 -12.12
CA GLU A 111 13.38 -12.68 -13.16
C GLU A 111 12.24 -11.65 -13.12
N ARG A 112 11.93 -11.17 -11.92
CA ARG A 112 10.87 -10.18 -11.67
C ARG A 112 11.32 -9.14 -10.64
N VAL A 113 10.82 -7.92 -10.81
CA VAL A 113 10.99 -6.82 -9.86
C VAL A 113 9.65 -6.34 -9.35
N LEU A 114 9.66 -5.63 -8.23
CA LEU A 114 8.48 -5.12 -7.53
C LEU A 114 8.32 -3.62 -7.72
N PHE A 115 7.08 -3.18 -7.88
CA PHE A 115 6.67 -1.78 -7.83
C PHE A 115 5.44 -1.62 -6.95
N VAL A 116 5.25 -0.43 -6.40
CA VAL A 116 3.99 -0.03 -5.77
C VAL A 116 3.39 1.12 -6.55
N GLU A 117 2.19 0.91 -7.09
CA GLU A 117 1.46 1.85 -7.95
C GLU A 117 -0.01 1.90 -7.52
N ASP A 118 -0.53 3.11 -7.28
CA ASP A 118 -1.92 3.35 -6.88
C ASP A 118 -2.45 2.38 -5.79
N GLY A 119 -1.64 2.20 -4.75
CA GLY A 119 -1.96 1.34 -3.61
C GLY A 119 -1.86 -0.16 -3.86
N GLU A 120 -1.22 -0.59 -4.94
CA GLU A 120 -0.99 -1.99 -5.29
C GLU A 120 0.47 -2.34 -5.42
N LEU A 121 0.83 -3.52 -4.89
CA LEU A 121 2.10 -4.16 -5.17
C LEU A 121 1.97 -4.99 -6.46
N ILE A 122 2.76 -4.65 -7.46
CA ILE A 122 2.79 -5.30 -8.77
C ILE A 122 4.18 -5.86 -9.06
N SER A 123 4.25 -6.85 -9.94
CA SER A 123 5.50 -7.42 -10.41
C SER A 123 5.64 -7.34 -11.91
N GLU A 124 6.85 -7.06 -12.38
CA GLU A 124 7.15 -6.97 -13.81
C GLU A 124 8.43 -7.73 -14.14
N ASP A 125 8.52 -8.22 -15.37
CA ASP A 125 9.71 -8.87 -15.92
C ASP A 125 10.47 -7.94 -16.88
N ALA A 126 11.55 -8.46 -17.46
CA ALA A 126 12.46 -7.73 -18.34
C ALA A 126 11.80 -7.15 -19.61
N SER A 127 10.55 -7.53 -19.95
CA SER A 127 9.81 -6.88 -21.04
C SER A 127 9.38 -5.45 -20.71
N SER A 128 9.31 -5.10 -19.42
CA SER A 128 8.93 -3.78 -18.97
C SER A 128 10.05 -2.75 -19.15
N PRO A 129 9.77 -1.55 -19.70
CA PRO A 129 10.75 -0.49 -19.81
C PRO A 129 11.23 0.03 -18.45
N ARG A 130 10.46 -0.18 -17.37
CA ARG A 130 10.83 0.25 -16.01
C ARG A 130 11.54 -0.83 -15.21
N PHE A 131 11.71 -2.05 -15.71
CA PHE A 131 12.27 -3.20 -15.00
C PHE A 131 13.54 -2.89 -14.17
N LYS A 132 14.46 -2.11 -14.73
CA LYS A 132 15.73 -1.74 -14.08
C LYS A 132 15.59 -0.91 -12.79
N TYR A 133 14.42 -0.33 -12.56
CA TYR A 133 14.14 0.53 -11.41
C TYR A 133 13.32 -0.16 -10.32
N GLY A 134 12.88 -1.39 -10.56
CA GLY A 134 12.04 -2.11 -9.60
C GLY A 134 12.85 -2.68 -8.45
N MET A 135 12.17 -2.91 -7.34
CA MET A 135 12.77 -3.44 -6.13
C MET A 135 12.89 -4.97 -6.20
N PHE A 136 14.04 -5.50 -5.78
CA PHE A 136 14.29 -6.93 -5.66
C PHE A 136 15.33 -7.19 -4.57
N MET A 137 15.43 -8.43 -4.10
CA MET A 137 16.44 -8.80 -3.11
C MET A 137 17.79 -9.06 -3.79
N THR A 138 18.84 -8.34 -3.37
CA THR A 138 20.21 -8.67 -3.77
C THR A 138 20.79 -9.74 -2.84
N ILE A 139 21.42 -10.76 -3.43
CA ILE A 139 22.07 -11.85 -2.72
C ILE A 139 23.57 -11.78 -3.02
N GLU A 140 24.38 -11.50 -2.00
CA GLU A 140 25.83 -11.32 -2.14
C GLU A 140 26.61 -12.63 -2.37
N ASP A 141 26.02 -13.77 -2.03
CA ASP A 141 26.65 -15.08 -2.12
C ASP A 141 26.16 -15.87 -3.34
N HIS A 142 27.04 -16.65 -3.96
CA HIS A 142 26.62 -17.72 -4.89
C HIS A 142 26.03 -18.89 -4.11
N ILE A 143 24.75 -18.76 -3.74
CA ILE A 143 24.01 -19.78 -3.00
C ILE A 143 23.09 -20.61 -3.90
N LYS A 144 22.86 -21.87 -3.50
CA LYS A 144 21.97 -22.79 -4.21
C LYS A 144 20.52 -22.26 -4.25
N PRO A 145 19.70 -22.60 -5.26
CA PRO A 145 18.34 -22.08 -5.42
C PRO A 145 17.44 -22.20 -4.17
N LEU A 146 17.49 -23.34 -3.46
CA LEU A 146 16.70 -23.52 -2.24
C LEU A 146 17.08 -22.53 -1.12
N ALA A 147 18.37 -22.22 -1.00
CA ALA A 147 18.85 -21.25 -0.02
C ALA A 147 18.47 -19.81 -0.42
N ARG A 148 18.42 -19.51 -1.73
CA ARG A 148 17.93 -18.22 -2.24
C ARG A 148 16.46 -18.01 -1.89
N ALA A 149 15.62 -18.99 -2.20
CA ALA A 149 14.20 -18.96 -1.85
C ALA A 149 13.97 -18.71 -0.35
N ASN A 150 14.78 -19.31 0.53
CA ASN A 150 14.70 -19.07 1.98
C ASN A 150 15.17 -17.66 2.37
N LYS A 151 16.23 -17.13 1.76
CA LYS A 151 16.66 -15.74 1.99
C LYS A 151 15.57 -14.75 1.60
N VAL A 152 14.90 -14.96 0.47
CA VAL A 152 13.78 -14.10 0.01
C VAL A 152 12.57 -14.20 0.93
N LYS A 153 12.22 -15.39 1.41
CA LYS A 153 11.16 -15.53 2.42
C LYS A 153 11.50 -14.78 3.71
N ASN A 154 12.75 -14.88 4.17
CA ASN A 154 13.22 -14.15 5.35
C ASN A 154 13.23 -12.63 5.14
N TRP A 155 13.51 -12.16 3.92
CA TRP A 155 13.47 -10.74 3.55
C TRP A 155 12.09 -10.13 3.82
N VAL A 156 11.01 -10.86 3.51
CA VAL A 156 9.63 -10.45 3.83
C VAL A 156 9.32 -10.61 5.32
N GLN A 157 9.59 -11.78 5.89
CA GLN A 157 9.24 -12.09 7.29
C GLN A 157 9.93 -11.17 8.30
N SER A 158 11.17 -10.75 8.03
CA SER A 158 11.91 -9.81 8.88
C SER A 158 11.38 -8.38 8.79
N GLY A 159 10.60 -8.04 7.76
CA GLY A 159 10.18 -6.67 7.45
C GLY A 159 11.23 -5.88 6.66
N THR A 160 12.36 -6.48 6.29
CA THR A 160 13.41 -5.83 5.50
C THR A 160 12.85 -5.39 4.14
N ALA A 161 12.04 -6.23 3.49
CA ALA A 161 11.40 -5.91 2.21
C ALA A 161 10.54 -4.64 2.27
N TYR A 162 9.81 -4.46 3.38
CA TYR A 162 9.02 -3.25 3.59
C TYR A 162 9.93 -2.03 3.85
N GLY A 163 11.01 -2.21 4.61
CA GLY A 163 12.02 -1.16 4.82
C GLY A 163 12.66 -0.68 3.52
N ASP A 164 12.97 -1.60 2.60
CA ASP A 164 13.50 -1.28 1.28
C ASP A 164 12.47 -0.49 0.45
N TYR A 165 11.20 -0.91 0.48
CA TYR A 165 10.09 -0.21 -0.17
C TYR A 165 9.96 1.24 0.32
N ILE A 166 9.98 1.47 1.65
CA ILE A 166 9.92 2.82 2.22
C ILE A 166 11.16 3.63 1.82
N SER A 167 12.35 3.04 1.87
CA SER A 167 13.61 3.72 1.58
C SER A 167 13.68 4.23 0.14
N VAL A 168 13.21 3.44 -0.83
CA VAL A 168 13.16 3.84 -2.25
C VAL A 168 12.16 4.97 -2.50
N ASN A 169 11.15 5.12 -1.64
CA ASN A 169 10.08 6.10 -1.78
C ASN A 169 10.13 7.21 -0.73
N VAL A 170 11.25 7.38 -0.02
CA VAL A 170 11.35 8.30 1.12
C VAL A 170 10.99 9.74 0.76
N CYS A 171 11.42 10.23 -0.40
CA CYS A 171 11.11 11.59 -0.87
C CYS A 171 9.62 11.78 -1.18
N ARG A 172 8.92 10.70 -1.57
CA ARG A 172 7.48 10.73 -1.85
C ARG A 172 6.67 10.82 -0.56
N PHE A 173 7.10 10.11 0.49
CA PHE A 173 6.37 10.03 1.75
C PHE A 173 6.76 11.09 2.79
N SER A 174 7.92 11.73 2.63
CA SER A 174 8.40 12.79 3.55
C SER A 174 7.93 14.19 3.14
N ALA A 175 7.17 14.33 2.06
CA ALA A 175 6.73 15.62 1.53
C ALA A 175 5.50 16.21 2.24
N MET A 176 4.96 15.53 3.25
CA MET A 176 3.90 16.04 4.11
C MET A 176 4.52 16.66 5.37
N GLU A 177 4.96 17.91 5.27
CA GLU A 177 5.22 18.82 6.41
C GLU A 177 4.12 19.88 6.49
#